data_AF-U7UBV9-F1
#
_entry.id   AF-U7UBV9-F1
#
_cell.length_a   1.000
_cell.length_b   1.000
_cell.length_c   1.000
_cell.angle_alpha   90.00
_cell.angle_beta   90.00
_cell.angle_gamma   90.00
#
_symmetry.space_group_name_H-M   'P 1'
#
loop_
_entity.id
_entity.type
_entity.pdbx_description
1 polymer ?
#
loop_
_entity_poly.entity_id
_entity_poly.type
_entity_poly.pdbx_seq_one_letter_code
_entity_poly.pdbx_strand_id
1 'polypeptide(L)'
;MDTVKDSKIIKESVGFVPNEVMLRENVKASSIFNKTLSAHNLKNKDELEKLLDYFGFNERLRIGEMTEREKRIFTIINALLFKPRLVVFDNATNELNQDDLTKLFTYLKDLKREENLTVFLLSDNLSLAQSYCDRVAIISEGAVKDIEYTNDKLSNDKKIIIKENIGDLNEFTKVGARVIKDELNHKELYYNGDLRKISKILFDLDIINYSILDSTLEDKINALKEGPLPKFENERERDEVPEIIDFKNQTMYEQTYIEEVDNPIDVEETTEDNVEETTEDNNVFESSYENREDRDFSETFNDETLVIDKDSENSNFTDSNSQTINFSYKQKEEE
;
A
#
# COMPACT_ATOMS: atom_id res chain seq x y z
N MET A 1 19.56 5.68 -0.50
CA MET A 1 19.40 7.13 -0.68
C MET A 1 19.35 7.77 0.69
N ASP A 2 20.03 8.88 0.86
CA ASP A 2 20.03 9.69 2.07
C ASP A 2 18.87 10.70 1.97
N THR A 3 17.96 10.71 2.94
CA THR A 3 16.72 11.51 2.87
C THR A 3 16.97 13.02 2.90
N VAL A 4 18.14 13.45 3.37
CA VAL A 4 18.53 14.86 3.42
C VAL A 4 19.26 15.24 2.14
N LYS A 5 20.31 14.49 1.80
CA LYS A 5 21.16 14.79 0.64
C LYS A 5 20.46 14.56 -0.70
N ASP A 6 19.68 13.48 -0.80
CA ASP A 6 19.02 13.08 -2.05
C ASP A 6 17.57 13.59 -2.12
N SER A 7 17.18 14.53 -1.24
CA SER A 7 15.80 14.98 -1.08
C SER A 7 15.12 15.44 -2.38
N LYS A 8 15.87 16.12 -3.27
CA LYS A 8 15.37 16.55 -4.58
C LYS A 8 15.00 15.35 -5.46
N ILE A 9 15.94 14.40 -5.63
CA ILE A 9 15.75 13.21 -6.46
C ILE A 9 14.61 12.35 -5.91
N ILE A 10 14.52 12.23 -4.58
CA ILE A 10 13.41 11.52 -3.91
C ILE A 10 12.08 12.18 -4.28
N LYS A 11 11.95 13.50 -4.11
CA LYS A 11 10.70 14.23 -4.43
C LYS A 11 10.35 14.18 -5.92
N GLU A 12 11.34 14.10 -6.80
CA GLU A 12 11.13 13.98 -8.25
C GLU A 12 10.65 12.59 -8.68
N SER A 13 10.89 11.55 -7.87
CA SER A 13 10.63 10.14 -8.23
C SER A 13 9.61 9.41 -7.35
N VAL A 14 9.15 10.05 -6.26
CA VAL A 14 8.21 9.47 -5.30
C VAL A 14 6.90 10.25 -5.29
N GLY A 15 5.80 9.59 -5.64
CA GLY A 15 4.44 10.06 -5.41
C GLY A 15 4.01 9.77 -3.97
N PHE A 16 3.31 10.72 -3.35
CA PHE A 16 2.80 10.56 -2.00
C PHE A 16 1.33 10.97 -1.92
N VAL A 17 0.50 10.10 -1.36
CA VAL A 17 -0.91 10.34 -1.11
C VAL A 17 -1.13 10.30 0.40
N PRO A 18 -1.17 11.46 1.08
CA PRO A 18 -1.36 11.55 2.52
C PRO A 18 -2.76 11.12 2.97
N ASN A 19 -2.86 10.74 4.24
CA ASN A 19 -4.14 10.52 4.92
C ASN A 19 -4.98 11.80 4.98
N GLU A 20 -4.35 12.96 5.18
CA GLU A 20 -5.05 14.25 5.21
C GLU A 20 -4.52 15.21 4.14
N VAL A 21 -5.43 15.85 3.41
CA VAL A 21 -5.07 16.82 2.37
C VAL A 21 -5.01 18.21 2.98
N MET A 22 -3.80 18.64 3.33
CA MET A 22 -3.54 19.98 3.88
C MET A 22 -3.26 20.99 2.76
N LEU A 23 -4.32 21.45 2.08
CA LEU A 23 -4.23 22.45 1.01
C LEU A 23 -5.16 23.63 1.28
N ARG A 24 -4.78 24.81 0.77
CA ARG A 24 -5.60 26.03 0.91
C ARG A 24 -6.91 25.87 0.14
N GLU A 25 -8.03 26.06 0.84
CA GLU A 25 -9.39 25.83 0.34
C GLU A 25 -9.73 26.63 -0.92
N ASN A 26 -9.21 27.84 -1.06
CA ASN A 26 -9.52 28.74 -2.17
C ASN A 26 -8.75 28.41 -3.46
N VAL A 27 -7.79 27.48 -3.44
CA VAL A 27 -6.99 27.12 -4.61
C VAL A 27 -7.76 26.16 -5.52
N LYS A 28 -7.63 26.31 -6.85
CA LYS A 28 -8.20 25.38 -7.83
C LYS A 28 -7.31 24.15 -8.03
N ALA A 29 -7.91 22.97 -8.23
CA ALA A 29 -7.17 21.74 -8.56
C ALA A 29 -6.21 21.93 -9.74
N SER A 30 -6.71 22.48 -10.85
CA SER A 30 -5.91 22.80 -12.04
C SER A 30 -4.66 23.63 -11.72
N SER A 31 -4.72 24.55 -10.76
CA SER A 31 -3.54 25.32 -10.36
C SER A 31 -2.48 24.44 -9.71
N ILE A 32 -2.88 23.45 -8.92
CA ILE A 32 -1.95 22.50 -8.29
C ILE A 32 -1.39 21.53 -9.34
N PHE A 33 -2.22 20.96 -10.22
CA PHE A 33 -1.73 20.09 -11.29
C PHE A 33 -0.71 20.79 -12.19
N ASN A 34 -0.97 22.05 -12.60
CA ASN A 34 -0.01 22.82 -13.40
C ASN A 34 1.31 23.08 -12.65
N LYS A 35 1.27 23.26 -11.32
CA LYS A 35 2.49 23.38 -10.51
C LYS A 35 3.27 22.08 -10.49
N THR A 36 2.61 20.94 -10.30
CA THR A 36 3.22 19.61 -10.34
C THR A 36 3.87 19.35 -11.70
N LEU A 37 3.15 19.58 -12.80
CA LEU A 37 3.70 19.47 -14.15
C LEU A 37 4.97 20.31 -14.32
N SER A 38 4.93 21.59 -13.91
CA SER A 38 6.07 22.49 -14.00
C SER A 38 7.26 22.03 -13.15
N ALA A 39 7.00 21.54 -11.93
CA ALA A 39 8.04 21.06 -11.02
C ALA A 39 8.77 19.82 -11.55
N HIS A 40 8.09 18.98 -12.33
CA HIS A 40 8.66 17.79 -12.96
C HIS A 40 9.07 18.01 -14.43
N ASN A 41 9.14 19.27 -14.89
CA ASN A 41 9.48 19.65 -16.28
C ASN A 41 8.58 19.01 -17.35
N LEU A 42 7.33 18.70 -17.01
CA LEU A 42 6.33 18.14 -17.90
C LEU A 42 5.55 19.29 -18.55
N LYS A 43 5.74 19.50 -19.85
CA LYS A 43 5.06 20.56 -20.61
C LYS A 43 3.72 20.12 -21.19
N ASN A 44 3.59 18.81 -21.43
CA ASN A 44 2.40 18.22 -22.02
C ASN A 44 1.36 17.90 -20.93
N LYS A 45 0.07 18.15 -21.25
CA LYS A 45 -1.07 17.85 -20.40
C LYS A 45 -1.77 16.54 -20.77
N ASP A 46 -1.35 15.83 -21.81
CA ASP A 46 -1.99 14.59 -22.24
C ASP A 46 -2.17 13.58 -21.10
N GLU A 47 -1.15 13.42 -20.24
CA GLU A 47 -1.24 12.52 -19.09
C GLU A 47 -2.24 13.02 -18.04
N LEU A 48 -2.29 14.33 -17.81
CA LEU A 48 -3.29 14.93 -16.93
C LEU A 48 -4.70 14.69 -17.47
N GLU A 49 -4.94 14.96 -18.75
CA GLU A 49 -6.24 14.78 -19.39
C GLU A 49 -6.70 13.32 -19.34
N LYS A 50 -5.80 12.37 -19.59
CA LYS A 50 -6.08 10.93 -19.44
C LYS A 50 -6.47 10.57 -18.01
N LEU A 51 -5.72 11.04 -17.02
CA LEU A 51 -6.01 10.76 -15.61
C LEU A 51 -7.34 11.39 -15.17
N LEU A 52 -7.60 12.63 -15.59
CA LEU A 52 -8.85 13.32 -15.30
C LEU A 52 -10.06 12.58 -15.88
N ASP A 53 -9.95 12.09 -17.11
CA ASP A 53 -10.99 11.31 -17.77
C ASP A 53 -11.19 9.94 -17.09
N TYR A 54 -10.10 9.19 -16.87
CA TYR A 54 -10.13 7.86 -16.26
C TYR A 54 -10.78 7.85 -14.87
N PHE A 55 -10.45 8.84 -14.03
CA PHE A 55 -11.00 8.97 -12.69
C PHE A 55 -12.28 9.82 -12.62
N GLY A 56 -12.71 10.42 -13.74
CA GLY A 56 -13.89 11.28 -13.81
C GLY A 56 -13.80 12.51 -12.90
N PHE A 57 -12.67 13.21 -12.91
CA PHE A 57 -12.40 14.33 -12.00
C PHE A 57 -12.49 15.70 -12.68
N ASN A 58 -13.15 16.67 -12.03
CA ASN A 58 -13.27 18.04 -12.52
C ASN A 58 -12.20 18.96 -11.91
N GLU A 59 -11.16 19.27 -12.69
CA GLU A 59 -10.04 20.13 -12.26
C GLU A 59 -10.39 21.62 -12.04
N ARG A 60 -11.63 22.03 -12.33
CA ARG A 60 -12.10 23.42 -12.11
C ARG A 60 -12.53 23.67 -10.67
N LEU A 61 -12.78 22.62 -9.90
CA LEU A 61 -13.16 22.69 -8.49
C LEU A 61 -12.07 23.36 -7.66
N ARG A 62 -12.49 24.12 -6.64
CA ARG A 62 -11.60 24.56 -5.57
C ARG A 62 -11.47 23.48 -4.50
N ILE A 63 -10.32 23.42 -3.82
CA ILE A 63 -10.06 22.42 -2.77
C ILE A 63 -11.16 22.42 -1.69
N GLY A 64 -11.66 23.60 -1.29
CA GLY A 64 -12.74 23.72 -0.30
C GLY A 64 -14.13 23.32 -0.80
N GLU A 65 -14.32 23.17 -2.11
CA GLU A 65 -15.58 22.73 -2.73
C GLU A 65 -15.65 21.21 -2.89
N MET A 66 -14.52 20.50 -2.69
CA MET A 66 -14.43 19.06 -2.89
C MET A 66 -14.97 18.29 -1.70
N THR A 67 -15.70 17.21 -2.00
CA THR A 67 -15.95 16.12 -1.06
C THR A 67 -14.64 15.41 -0.68
N GLU A 68 -14.62 14.68 0.43
CA GLU A 68 -13.42 13.93 0.84
C GLU A 68 -12.98 12.92 -0.23
N ARG A 69 -13.94 12.23 -0.87
CA ARG A 69 -13.68 11.36 -2.03
C ARG A 69 -12.98 12.11 -3.17
N GLU A 70 -13.48 13.29 -3.55
CA GLU A 70 -12.86 14.11 -4.59
C GLU A 70 -11.46 14.59 -4.20
N LYS A 71 -11.23 14.95 -2.93
CA LYS A 71 -9.90 15.28 -2.43
C LYS A 71 -8.93 14.09 -2.55
N ARG A 72 -9.39 12.86 -2.27
CA ARG A 72 -8.56 11.66 -2.48
C ARG A 72 -8.22 11.46 -3.94
N ILE A 73 -9.22 11.46 -4.83
CA ILE A 73 -8.99 11.30 -6.27
C ILE A 73 -8.06 12.39 -6.80
N PHE A 74 -8.26 13.64 -6.41
CA PHE A 74 -7.36 14.75 -6.74
C PHE A 74 -5.91 14.46 -6.35
N THR A 75 -5.70 13.99 -5.12
CA THR A 75 -4.35 13.75 -4.57
C THR A 75 -3.67 12.56 -5.24
N ILE A 76 -4.45 11.53 -5.58
CA ILE A 76 -4.01 10.36 -6.34
C ILE A 76 -3.57 10.77 -7.74
N ILE A 77 -4.40 11.51 -8.48
CA ILE A 77 -4.05 12.03 -9.81
C ILE A 77 -2.76 12.83 -9.70
N ASN A 78 -2.66 13.74 -8.72
CA ASN A 78 -1.48 14.57 -8.55
C ASN A 78 -0.21 13.77 -8.26
N ALA A 79 -0.31 12.69 -7.47
CA ALA A 79 0.82 11.82 -7.13
C ALA A 79 1.26 10.91 -8.30
N LEU A 80 0.36 10.58 -9.23
CA LEU A 80 0.64 9.71 -10.38
C LEU A 80 1.03 10.49 -11.64
N LEU A 81 0.69 11.79 -11.70
CA LEU A 81 0.82 12.64 -12.88
C LEU A 81 2.22 12.65 -13.53
N PHE A 82 3.27 12.53 -12.72
CA PHE A 82 4.65 12.56 -13.18
C PHE A 82 5.28 11.18 -13.33
N LYS A 83 4.47 10.11 -13.32
CA LYS A 83 4.90 8.70 -13.45
C LYS A 83 6.02 8.35 -12.45
N PRO A 84 5.73 8.39 -11.13
CA PRO A 84 6.73 8.09 -10.13
C PRO A 84 7.25 6.66 -10.24
N ARG A 85 8.45 6.41 -9.70
CA ARG A 85 9.00 5.05 -9.54
C ARG A 85 8.44 4.36 -8.30
N LEU A 86 8.02 5.15 -7.31
CA LEU A 86 7.38 4.70 -6.08
C LEU A 86 6.18 5.60 -5.78
N VAL A 87 5.02 5.02 -5.50
CA VAL A 87 3.90 5.74 -4.91
C VAL A 87 3.61 5.20 -3.51
N VAL A 88 3.47 6.09 -2.54
CA VAL A 88 3.15 5.78 -1.15
C VAL A 88 1.76 6.28 -0.83
N PHE A 89 0.88 5.38 -0.39
CA PHE A 89 -0.45 5.70 0.11
C PHE A 89 -0.46 5.57 1.62
N ASP A 90 -0.74 6.66 2.33
CA ASP A 90 -0.86 6.69 3.79
C ASP A 90 -2.33 6.66 4.20
N ASN A 91 -2.92 5.47 4.37
CA ASN A 91 -4.34 5.27 4.72
C ASN A 91 -5.34 6.03 3.81
N ALA A 92 -4.89 6.45 2.63
CA ALA A 92 -5.61 7.35 1.75
C ALA A 92 -6.64 6.67 0.85
N THR A 93 -6.87 5.37 1.06
CA THR A 93 -7.85 4.56 0.32
C THR A 93 -9.21 4.47 1.01
N ASN A 94 -9.33 5.01 2.23
CA ASN A 94 -10.48 4.77 3.11
C ASN A 94 -11.76 5.50 2.66
N GLU A 95 -11.63 6.61 1.96
CA GLU A 95 -12.75 7.42 1.44
C GLU A 95 -13.12 7.08 -0.01
N LEU A 96 -12.44 6.11 -0.62
CA LEU A 96 -12.75 5.61 -1.95
C LEU A 96 -13.84 4.55 -1.89
N ASN A 97 -14.75 4.56 -2.87
CA ASN A 97 -15.73 3.48 -3.02
C ASN A 97 -15.12 2.28 -3.77
N GLN A 98 -15.86 1.16 -3.86
CA GLN A 98 -15.35 -0.06 -4.50
C GLN A 98 -15.02 0.11 -6.00
N ASP A 99 -15.75 0.95 -6.72
CA ASP A 99 -15.46 1.26 -8.13
C ASP A 99 -14.15 2.06 -8.25
N ASP A 100 -13.95 3.04 -7.39
CA ASP A 100 -12.72 3.85 -7.34
C ASP A 100 -11.50 3.01 -6.98
N LEU A 101 -11.62 2.14 -5.98
CA LEU A 101 -10.55 1.21 -5.61
C LEU A 101 -10.19 0.29 -6.77
N THR A 102 -11.20 -0.25 -7.45
CA THR A 102 -10.99 -1.12 -8.62
C THR A 102 -10.28 -0.36 -9.74
N LYS A 103 -10.71 0.86 -10.07
CA LYS A 103 -10.04 1.72 -11.05
C LYS A 103 -8.61 2.04 -10.65
N LEU A 104 -8.40 2.50 -9.42
CA LEU A 104 -7.07 2.82 -8.89
C LEU A 104 -6.12 1.64 -9.03
N PHE A 105 -6.47 0.49 -8.48
CA PHE A 105 -5.57 -0.66 -8.48
C PHE A 105 -5.41 -1.31 -9.86
N THR A 106 -6.40 -1.17 -10.75
CA THR A 106 -6.24 -1.55 -12.16
C THR A 106 -5.18 -0.67 -12.83
N TYR A 107 -5.32 0.66 -12.70
CA TYR A 107 -4.35 1.61 -13.24
C TYR A 107 -2.94 1.42 -12.66
N LEU A 108 -2.82 1.23 -11.34
CA LEU A 108 -1.53 0.95 -10.69
C LEU A 108 -0.90 -0.36 -11.18
N LYS A 109 -1.71 -1.39 -11.46
CA LYS A 109 -1.23 -2.67 -11.98
C LYS A 109 -0.67 -2.52 -13.40
N ASP A 110 -1.32 -1.71 -14.24
CA ASP A 110 -0.83 -1.41 -15.57
C ASP A 110 0.47 -0.59 -15.52
N LEU A 111 0.55 0.44 -14.67
CA LEU A 111 1.79 1.19 -14.45
C LEU A 111 2.92 0.32 -13.86
N LYS A 112 2.60 -0.63 -12.98
CA LYS A 112 3.59 -1.58 -12.45
C LYS A 112 4.19 -2.42 -13.58
N ARG A 113 3.36 -2.87 -14.54
CA ARG A 113 3.79 -3.67 -15.70
C ARG A 113 4.58 -2.86 -16.72
N GLU A 114 4.17 -1.63 -16.99
CA GLU A 114 4.70 -0.81 -18.08
C GLU A 114 5.87 0.08 -17.65
N GLU A 115 5.84 0.58 -16.42
CA GLU A 115 6.75 1.64 -15.93
C GLU A 115 7.56 1.21 -14.69
N ASN A 116 7.49 -0.08 -14.29
CA ASN A 116 8.14 -0.62 -13.09
C ASN A 116 7.78 0.14 -11.80
N LEU A 117 6.54 0.64 -11.70
CA LEU A 117 6.05 1.31 -10.51
C LEU A 117 6.07 0.38 -9.29
N THR A 118 6.65 0.86 -8.19
CA THR A 118 6.48 0.26 -6.86
C THR A 118 5.33 0.97 -6.13
N VAL A 119 4.46 0.19 -5.49
CA VAL A 119 3.37 0.73 -4.65
C VAL A 119 3.63 0.33 -3.21
N PHE A 120 3.61 1.31 -2.31
CA PHE A 120 3.64 1.09 -0.86
C PHE A 120 2.33 1.58 -0.27
N LEU A 121 1.60 0.69 0.38
CA LEU A 121 0.29 0.97 0.94
C LEU A 121 0.34 0.80 2.47
N LEU A 122 0.04 1.86 3.18
CA LEU A 122 -0.36 1.82 4.59
C LEU A 122 -1.88 1.75 4.63
N SER A 123 -2.41 0.73 5.27
CA SER A 123 -3.85 0.47 5.34
C SER A 123 -4.16 -0.34 6.59
N ASP A 124 -5.24 0.01 7.27
CA ASP A 124 -5.90 -0.80 8.29
C ASP A 124 -6.93 -1.78 7.70
N ASN A 125 -7.29 -1.60 6.43
CA ASN A 125 -8.18 -2.48 5.68
C ASN A 125 -7.44 -3.74 5.19
N LEU A 126 -7.61 -4.83 5.91
CA LEU A 126 -7.01 -6.13 5.60
C LEU A 126 -7.52 -6.73 4.29
N SER A 127 -8.82 -6.58 3.99
CA SER A 127 -9.40 -7.10 2.76
C SER A 127 -8.78 -6.45 1.52
N LEU A 128 -8.50 -5.15 1.59
CA LEU A 128 -7.84 -4.42 0.52
C LEU A 128 -6.38 -4.88 0.37
N ALA A 129 -5.65 -5.02 1.48
CA ALA A 129 -4.28 -5.55 1.47
C ALA A 129 -4.21 -6.95 0.84
N GLN A 130 -5.12 -7.85 1.23
CA GLN A 130 -5.22 -9.20 0.66
C GLN A 130 -5.63 -9.23 -0.82
N SER A 131 -6.39 -8.23 -1.29
CA SER A 131 -6.90 -8.23 -2.67
C SER A 131 -5.90 -7.66 -3.67
N TYR A 132 -5.08 -6.69 -3.26
CA TYR A 132 -4.29 -5.88 -4.18
C TYR A 132 -2.78 -5.86 -3.92
N CYS A 133 -2.31 -6.28 -2.75
CA CYS A 133 -0.88 -6.27 -2.44
C CYS A 133 -0.23 -7.62 -2.75
N ASP A 134 1.00 -7.61 -3.27
CA ASP A 134 1.79 -8.85 -3.43
C ASP A 134 2.35 -9.36 -2.09
N ARG A 135 2.61 -8.44 -1.16
CA ARG A 135 3.18 -8.69 0.17
C ARG A 135 2.51 -7.81 1.20
N VAL A 136 2.33 -8.33 2.40
CA VAL A 136 1.76 -7.62 3.54
C VAL A 136 2.69 -7.73 4.73
N ALA A 137 3.18 -6.60 5.23
CA ALA A 137 3.96 -6.55 6.47
C ALA A 137 3.03 -6.19 7.63
N ILE A 138 3.05 -6.99 8.68
CA ILE A 138 2.28 -6.74 9.91
C ILE A 138 3.19 -5.98 10.86
N ILE A 139 2.82 -4.73 11.19
CA ILE A 139 3.58 -3.86 12.08
C ILE A 139 2.81 -3.68 13.39
N SER A 140 3.50 -3.82 14.51
CA SER A 140 2.97 -3.50 15.84
C SER A 140 4.11 -3.05 16.76
N GLU A 141 3.83 -2.13 17.67
CA GLU A 141 4.81 -1.60 18.64
C GLU A 141 6.11 -1.10 17.98
N GLY A 142 5.99 -0.49 16.80
CA GLY A 142 7.15 0.05 16.06
C GLY A 142 8.05 -1.02 15.43
N ALA A 143 7.65 -2.28 15.40
CA ALA A 143 8.41 -3.38 14.79
C ALA A 143 7.57 -4.17 13.78
N VAL A 144 8.21 -4.67 12.73
CA VAL A 144 7.61 -5.68 11.84
C VAL A 144 7.52 -6.99 12.62
N LYS A 145 6.29 -7.43 12.89
CA LYS A 145 6.01 -8.68 13.61
C LYS A 145 6.02 -9.88 12.66
N ASP A 146 5.56 -9.70 11.42
CA ASP A 146 5.58 -10.74 10.39
C ASP A 146 5.46 -10.15 8.97
N ILE A 147 5.78 -10.96 7.96
CA ILE A 147 5.59 -10.63 6.53
C ILE A 147 4.91 -11.81 5.83
N GLU A 148 3.84 -11.52 5.10
CA GLU A 148 3.05 -12.48 4.34
C GLU A 148 3.11 -12.19 2.84
N TYR A 149 3.14 -13.25 2.03
CA TYR A 149 3.12 -13.16 0.58
C TYR A 149 1.74 -13.59 0.08
N THR A 150 0.98 -12.67 -0.47
CA THR A 150 -0.44 -12.87 -0.82
C THR A 150 -0.64 -13.89 -1.94
N ASN A 151 0.36 -14.05 -2.81
CA ASN A 151 0.35 -15.05 -3.89
C ASN A 151 0.71 -16.46 -3.39
N ASP A 152 1.17 -16.60 -2.16
CA ASP A 152 1.54 -17.87 -1.57
C ASP A 152 0.29 -18.53 -0.98
N LYS A 153 -0.54 -19.14 -1.84
CA LYS A 153 -1.70 -19.98 -1.46
C LYS A 153 -1.30 -21.19 -0.57
N LEU A 154 -0.02 -21.34 -0.24
CA LEU A 154 0.55 -22.37 0.61
C LEU A 154 0.61 -22.00 2.10
N SER A 155 -0.03 -20.92 2.56
CA SER A 155 -0.25 -20.75 3.99
C SER A 155 -1.11 -21.92 4.50
N ASN A 156 -0.47 -22.97 4.98
CA ASN A 156 -1.12 -24.10 5.66
C ASN A 156 -1.78 -23.67 6.96
N ASP A 157 -1.70 -22.38 7.30
CA ASP A 157 -2.44 -21.69 8.32
C ASP A 157 -3.92 -22.08 8.29
N LYS A 158 -4.39 -22.57 9.44
CA LYS A 158 -5.76 -22.99 9.68
C LYS A 158 -6.35 -22.22 10.84
N LYS A 159 -7.64 -21.98 10.72
CA LYS A 159 -8.52 -21.61 11.82
C LYS A 159 -9.26 -22.86 12.27
N ILE A 160 -9.04 -23.27 13.51
CA ILE A 160 -9.74 -24.39 14.13
C ILE A 160 -10.82 -23.81 15.02
N ILE A 161 -12.07 -24.19 14.78
CA ILE A 161 -13.24 -23.78 15.57
C ILE A 161 -13.76 -25.00 16.30
N ILE A 162 -13.85 -24.93 17.63
CA ILE A 162 -14.38 -25.99 18.48
C ILE A 162 -15.67 -25.48 19.12
N LYS A 163 -16.78 -26.16 18.86
CA LYS A 163 -18.14 -25.76 19.25
C LYS A 163 -18.71 -26.64 20.36
N GLU A 164 -17.86 -27.00 21.30
CA GLU A 164 -18.21 -27.79 22.47
C GLU A 164 -17.38 -27.32 23.66
N ASN A 165 -17.88 -27.58 24.86
CA ASN A 165 -17.19 -27.22 26.09
C ASN A 165 -16.04 -28.19 26.35
N ILE A 166 -14.87 -27.86 25.81
CA ILE A 166 -13.63 -28.46 26.24
C ILE A 166 -13.03 -27.64 27.38
N GLY A 167 -12.38 -28.32 28.32
CA GLY A 167 -11.70 -27.67 29.43
C GLY A 167 -10.50 -26.86 28.96
N ASP A 168 -9.31 -27.40 29.21
CA ASP A 168 -8.05 -26.70 28.97
C ASP A 168 -7.56 -26.88 27.51
N LEU A 169 -7.09 -25.79 26.90
CA LEU A 169 -6.52 -25.75 25.55
C LEU A 169 -5.01 -26.05 25.51
N ASN A 170 -4.42 -26.43 26.65
CA ASN A 170 -2.98 -26.64 26.79
C ASN A 170 -2.37 -27.64 25.79
N GLU A 171 -3.06 -28.69 25.38
CA GLU A 171 -2.53 -29.62 24.37
C GLU A 171 -2.36 -28.95 22.99
N PHE A 172 -3.25 -28.02 22.65
CA PHE A 172 -3.17 -27.24 21.41
C PHE A 172 -2.03 -26.22 21.47
N THR A 173 -1.90 -25.49 22.58
CA THR A 173 -0.84 -24.47 22.73
C THR A 173 0.55 -25.09 22.77
N LYS A 174 0.71 -26.30 23.34
CA LYS A 174 1.97 -27.07 23.33
C LYS A 174 2.48 -27.38 21.92
N VAL A 175 1.59 -27.66 20.97
CA VAL A 175 1.98 -27.90 19.56
C VAL A 175 2.13 -26.62 18.75
N GLY A 176 1.91 -25.46 19.37
CA GLY A 176 2.10 -24.14 18.78
C GLY A 176 0.84 -23.46 18.28
N ALA A 177 -0.36 -23.99 18.56
CA ALA A 177 -1.59 -23.27 18.27
C ALA A 177 -1.70 -22.02 19.17
N ARG A 178 -2.36 -20.99 18.66
CA ARG A 178 -2.66 -19.74 19.39
C ARG A 178 -4.15 -19.61 19.59
N VAL A 179 -4.55 -19.18 20.78
CA VAL A 179 -5.96 -18.98 21.09
C VAL A 179 -6.37 -17.61 20.58
N ILE A 180 -7.28 -17.58 19.61
CA ILE A 180 -7.85 -16.34 19.08
C ILE A 180 -9.06 -15.94 19.93
N LYS A 181 -9.85 -16.94 20.34
CA LYS A 181 -11.10 -16.76 21.07
C LYS A 181 -11.36 -17.94 22.00
N ASP A 182 -11.77 -17.67 23.23
CA ASP A 182 -12.11 -18.69 24.23
C ASP A 182 -13.42 -18.35 24.95
N GLU A 183 -14.52 -18.98 24.52
CA GLU A 183 -15.82 -18.92 25.15
C GLU A 183 -16.30 -20.34 25.52
N LEU A 184 -17.23 -20.44 26.48
CA LEU A 184 -17.68 -21.70 27.09
C LEU A 184 -18.02 -22.82 26.09
N ASN A 185 -18.58 -22.50 24.92
CA ASN A 185 -18.94 -23.46 23.88
C ASN A 185 -18.42 -23.06 22.49
N HIS A 186 -17.43 -22.17 22.44
CA HIS A 186 -16.93 -21.64 21.18
C HIS A 186 -15.48 -21.18 21.35
N LYS A 187 -14.57 -21.99 20.83
CA LYS A 187 -13.13 -21.72 20.87
C LYS A 187 -12.59 -21.60 19.46
N GLU A 188 -11.77 -20.60 19.21
CA GLU A 188 -11.10 -20.38 17.94
C GLU A 188 -9.60 -20.38 18.15
N LEU A 189 -8.90 -21.19 17.36
CA LEU A 189 -7.45 -21.34 17.41
C LEU A 189 -6.86 -21.04 16.03
N TYR A 190 -5.75 -20.31 16.00
CA TYR A 190 -4.89 -20.19 14.83
C TYR A 190 -3.79 -21.25 14.90
N TYR A 191 -3.50 -21.88 13.76
CA TYR A 191 -2.43 -22.87 13.68
C TYR A 191 -1.79 -22.90 12.30
N ASN A 192 -0.48 -22.65 12.23
CA ASN A 192 0.35 -22.66 11.02
C ASN A 192 1.33 -23.83 10.96
N GLY A 193 1.12 -24.86 11.78
CA GLY A 193 1.99 -26.04 11.84
C GLY A 193 1.43 -27.25 11.08
N ASP A 194 2.01 -28.42 11.37
CA ASP A 194 1.60 -29.69 10.79
C ASP A 194 0.22 -30.13 11.29
N LEU A 195 -0.76 -30.24 10.39
CA LEU A 195 -2.15 -30.60 10.71
C LEU A 195 -2.27 -31.97 11.39
N ARG A 196 -1.32 -32.89 11.16
CA ARG A 196 -1.30 -34.22 11.80
C ARG A 196 -1.26 -34.11 13.34
N LYS A 197 -0.57 -33.10 13.88
CA LYS A 197 -0.49 -32.87 15.33
C LYS A 197 -1.84 -32.44 15.90
N ILE A 198 -2.54 -31.53 15.22
CA ILE A 198 -3.87 -31.07 15.62
C ILE A 198 -4.89 -32.19 15.50
N SER A 199 -4.88 -32.95 14.39
CA SER A 199 -5.80 -34.07 14.21
C SER A 199 -5.64 -35.12 15.31
N LYS A 200 -4.41 -35.38 15.75
CA LYS A 200 -4.15 -36.28 16.88
C LYS A 200 -4.74 -35.75 18.19
N ILE A 201 -4.55 -34.47 18.51
CA ILE A 201 -5.10 -33.86 19.72
C ILE A 201 -6.64 -33.91 19.72
N LEU A 202 -7.26 -33.57 18.58
CA LEU A 202 -8.72 -33.63 18.43
C LEU A 202 -9.24 -35.06 18.67
N PHE A 203 -8.53 -36.07 18.17
CA PHE A 203 -8.87 -37.48 18.39
C PHE A 203 -8.65 -37.92 19.85
N ASP A 204 -7.50 -37.59 20.44
CA ASP A 204 -7.14 -38.00 21.81
C ASP A 204 -8.07 -37.37 22.85
N LEU A 205 -8.62 -36.18 22.57
CA LEU A 205 -9.59 -35.49 23.41
C LEU A 205 -11.06 -35.84 23.09
N ASP A 206 -11.32 -36.74 22.14
CA ASP A 206 -12.65 -37.12 21.66
C ASP A 206 -13.53 -35.93 21.24
N ILE A 207 -12.91 -34.95 20.56
CA ILE A 207 -13.58 -33.72 20.11
C ILE A 207 -14.31 -34.02 18.81
N ILE A 208 -15.64 -33.88 18.84
CA ILE A 208 -16.50 -34.24 17.70
C ILE A 208 -17.00 -32.98 16.98
N ASN A 209 -17.37 -31.94 17.73
CA ASN A 209 -17.95 -30.73 17.15
C ASN A 209 -16.89 -29.67 16.85
N TYR A 210 -16.11 -29.90 15.79
CA TYR A 210 -15.09 -28.96 15.33
C TYR A 210 -15.19 -28.66 13.82
N SER A 211 -14.52 -27.59 13.40
CA SER A 211 -14.34 -27.23 12.00
C SER A 211 -12.93 -26.72 11.80
N ILE A 212 -12.29 -27.14 10.71
CA ILE A 212 -10.96 -26.65 10.30
C ILE A 212 -11.17 -25.88 9.00
N LEU A 213 -10.88 -24.58 9.03
CA LEU A 213 -11.03 -23.66 7.91
C LEU A 213 -9.65 -23.11 7.54
N ASP A 214 -9.52 -22.59 6.32
CA ASP A 214 -8.37 -21.76 5.98
C ASP A 214 -8.42 -20.48 6.83
N SER A 215 -7.27 -20.10 7.38
CA SER A 215 -7.20 -18.87 8.18
C SER A 215 -7.20 -17.63 7.28
N THR A 216 -7.73 -16.55 7.81
CA THR A 216 -7.61 -15.21 7.22
C THR A 216 -6.37 -14.48 7.78
N LEU A 217 -5.98 -13.38 7.14
CA LEU A 217 -4.96 -12.47 7.67
C LEU A 217 -5.37 -11.90 9.03
N GLU A 218 -6.67 -11.68 9.25
CA GLU A 218 -7.20 -11.23 10.54
C GLU A 218 -6.96 -12.26 11.65
N ASP A 219 -7.18 -13.55 11.37
CA ASP A 219 -6.92 -14.64 12.32
C ASP A 219 -5.44 -14.66 12.75
N LYS A 220 -4.54 -14.48 11.77
CA LYS A 220 -3.10 -14.42 12.01
C LYS A 220 -2.66 -13.20 12.81
N ILE A 221 -3.21 -12.03 12.49
CA ILE A 221 -2.98 -10.80 13.27
C ILE A 221 -3.44 -10.99 14.71
N ASN A 222 -4.60 -11.61 14.92
CA ASN A 222 -5.08 -11.91 16.27
C ASN A 222 -4.14 -12.88 17.01
N ALA A 223 -3.62 -13.89 16.32
CA ALA A 223 -2.66 -14.85 16.89
C ALA A 223 -1.33 -14.18 17.28
N LEU A 224 -0.88 -13.16 16.56
CA LEU A 224 0.35 -12.40 16.85
C LEU A 224 0.24 -11.50 18.09
N LYS A 225 -0.97 -11.25 18.61
CA LYS A 225 -1.17 -10.43 19.84
C LYS A 225 -0.55 -11.09 21.07
N GLU A 226 -0.47 -12.42 21.09
CA GLU A 226 0.16 -13.19 22.17
C GLU A 226 1.70 -13.29 22.02
N GLY A 227 2.27 -12.69 20.96
CA GLY A 227 3.69 -12.71 20.65
C GLY A 227 4.03 -13.38 19.32
N PRO A 228 5.32 -13.57 19.00
CA PRO A 228 5.72 -14.16 17.73
C PRO A 228 5.18 -15.58 17.55
N LEU A 229 4.77 -15.89 16.34
CA LEU A 229 4.33 -17.24 15.97
C LEU A 229 5.52 -18.21 15.94
N PRO A 230 5.31 -19.48 16.30
CA PRO A 230 6.34 -20.50 16.15
C PRO A 230 6.73 -20.60 14.67
N LYS A 231 8.04 -20.59 14.39
CA LYS A 231 8.55 -20.92 13.05
C LYS A 231 8.63 -22.42 12.94
N PHE A 232 7.86 -22.99 12.01
CA PHE A 232 8.00 -24.40 11.64
C PHE A 232 8.93 -24.48 10.43
N GLU A 233 10.01 -25.25 10.55
CA GLU A 233 10.80 -25.62 9.37
C GLU A 233 9.91 -26.48 8.48
N ASN A 234 9.55 -25.96 7.31
CA ASN A 234 8.94 -26.79 6.28
C ASN A 234 10.02 -27.78 5.82
N GLU A 235 9.85 -29.07 6.09
CA GLU A 235 10.69 -30.17 5.59
C GLU A 235 10.54 -30.39 4.06
N ARG A 236 10.28 -29.34 3.28
CA ARG A 236 10.25 -29.40 1.82
C ARG A 236 11.20 -28.33 1.30
N GLU A 237 12.19 -28.79 0.53
CA GLU A 237 13.21 -27.99 -0.14
C GLU A 237 12.55 -26.73 -0.72
N ARG A 238 12.91 -25.58 -0.16
CA ARG A 238 12.58 -24.29 -0.75
C ARG A 238 13.50 -24.14 -1.94
N ASP A 239 12.94 -23.97 -3.14
CA ASP A 239 13.67 -23.31 -4.21
C ASP A 239 14.20 -21.98 -3.65
N GLU A 240 15.47 -21.71 -3.93
CA GLU A 240 16.28 -20.67 -3.29
C GLU A 240 15.56 -19.31 -3.28
N VAL A 241 15.16 -18.87 -2.09
CA VAL A 241 14.73 -17.49 -1.84
C VAL A 241 16.01 -16.63 -1.83
N PRO A 242 16.10 -15.54 -2.62
CA PRO A 242 17.26 -14.66 -2.55
C PRO A 242 17.42 -14.12 -1.12
N GLU A 243 18.64 -14.21 -0.58
CA GLU A 243 18.97 -13.77 0.77
C GLU A 243 18.46 -12.35 1.07
N ILE A 244 17.86 -12.20 2.24
CA ILE A 244 17.54 -10.88 2.82
C ILE A 244 18.88 -10.18 3.07
N ILE A 245 19.17 -9.17 2.26
CA ILE A 245 20.36 -8.33 2.41
C ILE A 245 20.30 -7.59 3.75
N ASP A 246 21.21 -7.93 4.65
CA ASP A 246 21.53 -7.16 5.85
C ASP A 246 22.18 -5.83 5.43
N PHE A 247 21.49 -4.72 5.69
CA PHE A 247 21.86 -3.36 5.22
C PHE A 247 23.06 -2.73 5.94
N LYS A 248 24.00 -3.52 6.49
CA LYS A 248 25.10 -3.00 7.30
C LYS A 248 26.49 -2.93 6.69
N ASN A 249 26.75 -3.42 5.48
CA ASN A 249 28.06 -3.24 4.86
C ASN A 249 27.96 -3.00 3.34
N GLN A 250 28.29 -1.78 2.90
CA GLN A 250 28.59 -1.49 1.49
C GLN A 250 30.09 -1.70 1.23
N THR A 251 30.45 -2.41 0.15
CA THR A 251 31.42 -1.87 -0.83
C THR A 251 31.38 -2.61 -2.18
N MET A 252 31.30 -1.79 -3.24
CA MET A 252 31.88 -1.89 -4.60
C MET A 252 31.28 -2.79 -5.69
N TYR A 253 31.31 -2.20 -6.89
CA TYR A 253 30.80 -2.59 -8.20
C TYR A 253 31.43 -3.84 -8.81
N GLU A 254 30.64 -4.57 -9.61
CA GLU A 254 31.12 -5.13 -10.88
C GLU A 254 29.96 -5.31 -11.88
N GLN A 255 30.18 -4.85 -13.13
CA GLN A 255 29.30 -5.07 -14.27
C GLN A 255 29.56 -6.47 -14.82
N THR A 256 28.50 -7.25 -15.05
CA THR A 256 28.63 -8.49 -15.83
C THR A 256 27.68 -8.44 -17.02
N TYR A 257 28.31 -8.47 -18.20
CA TYR A 257 27.67 -8.62 -19.51
C TYR A 257 26.86 -9.91 -19.54
N ILE A 258 25.65 -9.86 -20.11
CA ILE A 258 24.90 -11.06 -20.52
C ILE A 258 25.06 -11.17 -22.04
N GLU A 259 25.67 -12.28 -22.46
CA GLU A 259 25.79 -12.69 -23.86
C GLU A 259 24.39 -13.02 -24.42
N GLU A 260 24.12 -12.48 -25.61
CA GLU A 260 22.97 -12.83 -26.44
C GLU A 260 23.09 -14.31 -26.85
N VAL A 261 22.09 -15.11 -26.48
CA VAL A 261 21.88 -16.43 -27.08
C VAL A 261 20.83 -16.28 -28.17
N ASP A 262 21.32 -16.09 -29.39
CA ASP A 262 20.58 -16.31 -30.63
C ASP A 262 20.15 -17.78 -30.70
N ASN A 263 18.86 -18.01 -30.98
CA ASN A 263 18.51 -19.10 -31.87
C ASN A 263 17.18 -18.79 -32.60
N PRO A 264 17.14 -18.94 -33.94
CA PRO A 264 16.05 -18.47 -34.77
C PRO A 264 14.89 -19.47 -34.78
N ILE A 265 13.66 -18.96 -34.78
CA ILE A 265 12.50 -19.71 -35.27
C ILE A 265 12.06 -18.99 -36.54
N ASP A 266 12.23 -19.70 -37.64
CA ASP A 266 11.90 -19.30 -38.99
C ASP A 266 10.54 -19.92 -39.37
N VAL A 267 9.85 -19.23 -40.29
CA VAL A 267 8.70 -19.67 -41.11
C VAL A 267 7.33 -19.64 -40.39
N GLU A 268 6.30 -18.90 -40.83
CA GLU A 268 5.74 -18.84 -42.19
C GLU A 268 4.87 -17.59 -42.41
N GLU A 269 5.04 -16.94 -43.58
CA GLU A 269 4.19 -15.90 -44.15
C GLU A 269 2.82 -16.43 -44.56
N THR A 270 1.76 -15.64 -44.33
CA THR A 270 0.62 -15.60 -45.25
C THR A 270 0.14 -14.16 -45.42
N THR A 271 0.29 -13.69 -46.67
CA THR A 271 -0.21 -12.45 -47.28
C THR A 271 -1.71 -12.48 -47.56
N GLU A 272 -2.34 -11.29 -47.57
CA GLU A 272 -3.34 -10.76 -48.53
C GLU A 272 -4.10 -9.59 -47.87
N ASP A 273 -3.78 -8.34 -48.22
CA ASP A 273 -4.46 -7.47 -49.23
C ASP A 273 -5.64 -6.67 -48.63
N ASN A 274 -5.47 -5.37 -48.35
CA ASN A 274 -5.64 -4.18 -49.23
C ASN A 274 -7.04 -3.57 -49.15
N VAL A 275 -7.15 -2.27 -48.82
CA VAL A 275 -7.92 -1.21 -49.52
C VAL A 275 -7.60 0.18 -48.89
N GLU A 276 -7.16 1.10 -49.75
CA GLU A 276 -6.92 2.56 -49.61
C GLU A 276 -8.24 3.35 -49.37
N GLU A 277 -8.28 4.56 -48.81
CA GLU A 277 -8.09 5.88 -49.47
C GLU A 277 -8.27 7.00 -48.41
N THR A 278 -7.34 7.97 -48.27
CA THR A 278 -7.37 9.40 -48.72
C THR A 278 -8.54 10.24 -48.12
N THR A 279 -8.44 11.51 -47.68
CA THR A 279 -7.77 12.73 -48.18
C THR A 279 -7.67 13.83 -47.09
N GLU A 280 -6.65 14.70 -47.26
CA GLU A 280 -6.60 16.18 -47.14
C GLU A 280 -7.55 16.94 -46.17
N ASP A 281 -7.03 17.86 -45.33
CA ASP A 281 -6.80 19.26 -45.76
C ASP A 281 -6.18 20.20 -44.69
N ASN A 282 -5.64 21.29 -45.22
CA ASN A 282 -4.86 22.38 -44.64
C ASN A 282 -5.60 23.29 -43.63
N ASN A 283 -4.91 23.84 -42.61
CA ASN A 283 -4.59 25.28 -42.56
C ASN A 283 -3.90 25.76 -41.26
N VAL A 284 -2.75 26.40 -41.50
CA VAL A 284 -2.15 27.60 -40.90
C VAL A 284 -3.03 28.40 -39.92
N PHE A 285 -2.49 28.70 -38.72
CA PHE A 285 -2.55 30.05 -38.13
C PHE A 285 -1.39 30.28 -37.15
N GLU A 286 -0.43 31.10 -37.58
CA GLU A 286 0.46 31.87 -36.71
C GLU A 286 -0.36 32.93 -35.96
N SER A 287 -0.13 33.10 -34.66
CA SER A 287 0.05 34.46 -34.14
C SER A 287 0.94 34.45 -32.88
N SER A 288 2.09 35.06 -33.10
CA SER A 288 3.01 35.64 -32.15
C SER A 288 2.32 36.56 -31.13
N TYR A 289 2.68 36.40 -29.85
CA TYR A 289 2.84 37.53 -28.93
C TYR A 289 4.17 37.39 -28.20
N GLU A 290 5.10 38.24 -28.59
CA GLU A 290 6.31 38.53 -27.83
C GLU A 290 5.99 39.37 -26.59
N ASN A 291 6.90 39.22 -25.61
CA ASN A 291 7.48 40.25 -24.75
C ASN A 291 6.99 40.42 -23.29
N ARG A 292 7.97 40.11 -22.40
CA ARG A 292 8.35 40.80 -21.14
C ARG A 292 7.51 40.43 -19.91
N GLU A 293 8.05 40.22 -18.71
CA GLU A 293 9.33 40.62 -18.10
C GLU A 293 9.83 39.49 -17.20
N ASP A 294 11.14 39.25 -17.23
CA ASP A 294 11.88 38.57 -16.18
C ASP A 294 11.60 39.24 -14.84
N ARG A 295 11.10 38.46 -13.88
CA ARG A 295 11.27 38.77 -12.47
C ARG A 295 11.82 37.54 -11.79
N ASP A 296 13.12 37.61 -11.50
CA ASP A 296 13.76 36.86 -10.44
C ASP A 296 12.88 36.93 -9.19
N PHE A 297 12.37 35.78 -8.76
CA PHE A 297 11.83 35.62 -7.42
C PHE A 297 12.60 34.50 -6.74
N SER A 298 13.73 34.89 -6.16
CA SER A 298 14.37 34.17 -5.08
C SER A 298 13.48 34.29 -3.84
N GLU A 299 12.74 33.25 -3.49
CA GLU A 299 12.25 33.07 -2.12
C GLU A 299 12.91 31.83 -1.51
N THR A 300 13.87 32.15 -0.65
CA THR A 300 14.38 31.32 0.43
C THR A 300 13.24 30.71 1.22
N PHE A 301 13.14 29.36 1.20
CA PHE A 301 12.41 28.63 2.23
C PHE A 301 13.16 28.80 3.55
N ASN A 302 12.63 29.62 4.45
CA ASN A 302 13.04 29.58 5.85
C ASN A 302 12.42 28.33 6.49
N ASP A 303 13.31 27.46 6.97
CA ASP A 303 12.99 26.44 7.96
C ASP A 303 12.62 27.13 9.27
N GLU A 304 11.33 27.15 9.61
CA GLU A 304 10.89 27.29 11.01
C GLU A 304 10.08 26.05 11.39
N THR A 305 10.80 25.10 11.97
CA THR A 305 10.28 24.13 12.94
C THR A 305 9.46 24.87 14.01
N LEU A 306 8.13 24.74 13.94
CA LEU A 306 7.24 25.11 15.03
C LEU A 306 7.19 23.97 16.05
N VAL A 307 8.01 24.12 17.09
CA VAL A 307 7.82 23.48 18.38
C VAL A 307 6.66 24.22 19.06
N ILE A 308 5.57 23.52 19.37
CA ILE A 308 4.50 24.05 20.22
C ILE A 308 4.49 23.25 21.51
N ASP A 309 4.96 23.92 22.57
CA ASP A 309 4.77 23.53 23.96
C ASP A 309 3.28 23.55 24.31
N LYS A 310 2.84 22.53 25.05
CA LYS A 310 1.52 22.46 25.68
C LYS A 310 1.55 23.26 26.97
N ASP A 311 0.59 24.16 27.17
CA ASP A 311 -0.07 24.33 28.47
C ASP A 311 -1.39 25.12 28.41
N SER A 312 -2.34 24.63 29.23
CA SER A 312 -3.53 25.27 29.83
C SER A 312 -4.85 25.46 29.05
N GLU A 313 -5.81 24.61 29.47
CA GLU A 313 -7.15 24.92 30.02
C GLU A 313 -8.42 25.08 29.15
N ASN A 314 -9.25 24.03 29.25
CA ASN A 314 -10.68 23.99 29.62
C ASN A 314 -11.71 24.90 28.92
N SER A 315 -12.64 24.27 28.20
CA SER A 315 -14.08 24.41 28.47
C SER A 315 -14.90 23.23 27.93
N ASN A 316 -15.76 22.69 28.79
CA ASN A 316 -16.67 21.56 28.60
C ASN A 316 -17.79 21.82 27.59
N PHE A 317 -18.13 20.82 26.78
CA PHE A 317 -19.52 20.48 26.43
C PHE A 317 -19.65 18.98 26.10
N THR A 318 -20.75 18.38 26.55
CA THR A 318 -20.97 16.95 26.80
C THR A 318 -21.66 16.18 25.66
N ASP A 319 -21.22 14.93 25.51
CA ASP A 319 -21.88 13.67 25.11
C ASP A 319 -22.53 13.46 23.73
N SER A 320 -21.96 12.50 22.98
CA SER A 320 -22.66 11.25 22.62
C SER A 320 -21.71 10.17 22.06
N ASN A 321 -21.64 9.03 22.78
CA ASN A 321 -21.29 7.67 22.36
C ASN A 321 -20.26 7.45 21.24
N SER A 322 -19.01 7.20 21.63
CA SER A 322 -18.10 6.26 20.96
C SER A 322 -17.12 5.71 21.99
N GLN A 323 -17.16 4.39 22.22
CA GLN A 323 -16.21 3.69 23.10
C GLN A 323 -14.80 3.82 22.49
N THR A 324 -14.01 4.74 23.02
CA THR A 324 -12.59 4.86 22.73
C THR A 324 -11.82 4.14 23.84
N ILE A 325 -11.09 3.08 23.49
CA ILE A 325 -10.18 2.40 24.40
C ILE A 325 -8.91 3.27 24.53
N ASN A 326 -8.79 3.99 25.64
CA ASN A 326 -7.59 4.79 25.95
C ASN A 326 -6.48 3.90 26.50
N PHE A 327 -5.34 3.83 25.80
CA PHE A 327 -4.10 3.29 26.36
C PHE A 327 -3.36 4.39 27.13
N SER A 328 -3.32 4.25 28.47
CA SER A 328 -2.54 5.11 29.36
C SER A 328 -1.10 4.61 29.46
N TYR A 329 -0.13 5.43 29.02
CA TYR A 329 1.29 5.19 29.22
C TYR A 329 1.69 5.59 30.65
N LYS A 330 2.10 4.62 31.46
CA LYS A 330 2.77 4.86 32.75
C LYS A 330 4.27 4.96 32.50
N GLN A 331 4.84 6.16 32.58
CA GLN A 331 6.30 6.34 32.66
C GLN A 331 6.79 5.76 33.99
N LYS A 332 7.78 4.88 33.92
CA LYS A 332 8.56 4.39 35.06
C LYS A 332 9.69 5.40 35.27
N GLU A 333 9.67 6.12 36.38
CA GLU A 333 10.83 6.85 36.89
C GLU A 333 11.84 5.81 37.44
N GLU A 334 13.09 5.92 37.00
CA GLU A 334 14.24 5.21 37.56
C GLU A 334 14.70 5.94 38.83
N GLU A 335 14.85 5.21 39.94
CA GLU A 335 15.64 5.61 41.12
C GLU A 335 17.03 4.96 41.07
#